data_AF-A0A844T8X0-F1
#
_entry.id   AF-A0A844T8X0-F1
#
_cell.length_a   1.000
_cell.length_b   1.000
_cell.length_c   1.000
_cell.angle_alpha   90.00
_cell.angle_beta   90.00
_cell.angle_gamma   90.00
#
_symmetry.space_group_name_H-M   'P 1'
#
loop_
_entity.id
_entity.type
_entity.pdbx_description
1 polymer ?
#
loop_
_entity_poly.entity_id
_entity_poly.type
_entity_poly.pdbx_seq_one_letter_code
_entity_poly.pdbx_strand_id
1 'polypeptide(L)'
;MPVLECGDHLTDLGRYQTTIELISIMAWPSDEALRKQFTASVMSKNLGQLQLLEGNLPDPRSATNWVETIEAVHDHEEWMHAAGLIENWFLDAGGYSSVAEAEGLKNLEKVIASREKEWLSAGLILALVRRMAEHHSDDIGASLNRAFHIIETVEIPLTIRNKRDLQKAWKAYRPVAHFCAALFDRIIKLAAKSSDIGPDDDPLNDMMSFLGEAEAYLNFGTSYEMPLAKNRETLLDPNNVWEIPDDAALISTALISEPLSGELLSAARSYRAPVPSQ
;
A
#
# COMPACT_ATOMS: atom_id res chain seq x y z
N MET A 1 11.05 12.21 9.04
CA MET A 1 10.68 10.82 8.71
C MET A 1 10.28 10.78 7.25
N PRO A 2 10.30 9.63 6.57
CA PRO A 2 9.81 9.56 5.21
C PRO A 2 8.27 9.74 5.21
N VAL A 3 7.75 10.62 4.37
CA VAL A 3 6.33 10.97 4.27
C VAL A 3 5.83 10.53 2.89
N LEU A 4 4.67 9.88 2.83
CA LEU A 4 4.03 9.49 1.58
C LEU A 4 3.65 10.75 0.77
N GLU A 5 4.04 10.82 -0.50
CA GLU A 5 3.57 11.88 -1.38
C GLU A 5 2.17 11.54 -1.90
N CYS A 6 1.18 12.38 -1.57
CA CYS A 6 -0.22 12.20 -1.95
C CYS A 6 -0.63 13.24 -3.00
N GLY A 7 -1.43 12.80 -3.98
CA GLY A 7 -2.15 13.71 -4.87
C GLY A 7 -3.50 14.16 -4.29
N ASP A 8 -4.23 15.02 -5.01
CA ASP A 8 -5.60 15.37 -4.64
C ASP A 8 -6.54 14.16 -4.84
N HIS A 9 -6.91 13.52 -3.73
CA HIS A 9 -7.76 12.32 -3.71
C HIS A 9 -9.18 12.56 -4.24
N LEU A 10 -9.61 13.81 -4.45
CA LEU A 10 -10.88 14.13 -5.11
C LEU A 10 -10.82 13.90 -6.63
N THR A 11 -9.61 13.91 -7.21
CA THR A 11 -9.39 13.70 -8.65
C THR A 11 -8.91 12.28 -8.94
N ASP A 12 -9.23 11.74 -10.12
CA ASP A 12 -8.71 10.44 -10.56
C ASP A 12 -7.19 10.44 -10.66
N LEU A 13 -6.63 11.54 -11.17
CA LEU A 13 -5.20 11.71 -11.36
C LEU A 13 -4.45 11.75 -10.02
N GLY A 14 -4.98 12.45 -9.02
CA GLY A 14 -4.41 12.46 -7.66
C GLY A 14 -4.52 11.11 -6.95
N ARG A 15 -5.63 10.38 -7.09
CA ARG A 15 -5.73 8.98 -6.60
C ARG A 15 -4.70 8.08 -7.28
N TYR A 16 -4.53 8.21 -8.59
CA TYR A 16 -3.54 7.46 -9.35
C TYR A 16 -2.10 7.76 -8.88
N GLN A 17 -1.76 9.04 -8.65
CA GLN A 17 -0.47 9.43 -8.09
C GLN A 17 -0.19 8.73 -6.76
N THR A 18 -1.14 8.85 -5.81
CA THR A 18 -1.01 8.23 -4.49
C THR A 18 -0.87 6.71 -4.61
N THR A 19 -1.59 6.06 -5.53
CA THR A 19 -1.44 4.62 -5.79
C THR A 19 -0.05 4.24 -6.29
N ILE A 20 0.50 4.99 -7.25
CA ILE A 20 1.86 4.74 -7.75
C ILE A 20 2.89 4.89 -6.62
N GLU A 21 2.76 5.94 -5.81
CA GLU A 21 3.69 6.17 -4.71
C GLU A 21 3.56 5.09 -3.62
N LEU A 22 2.34 4.71 -3.24
CA LEU A 22 2.08 3.60 -2.31
C LEU A 22 2.74 2.30 -2.78
N ILE A 23 2.56 1.94 -4.06
CA ILE A 23 3.17 0.74 -4.64
C ILE A 23 4.71 0.86 -4.61
N SER A 24 5.26 2.04 -4.92
CA SER A 24 6.70 2.28 -4.93
C SER A 24 7.31 2.08 -3.52
N ILE A 25 6.71 2.68 -2.48
CA ILE A 25 7.21 2.59 -1.10
C ILE A 25 6.99 1.20 -0.53
N MET A 26 5.90 0.52 -0.87
CA MET A 26 5.69 -0.86 -0.45
C MET A 26 6.72 -1.76 -1.10
N ALA A 27 7.05 -1.58 -2.39
CA ALA A 27 8.01 -2.41 -3.08
C ALA A 27 9.44 -2.20 -2.58
N TRP A 28 9.80 -0.95 -2.30
CA TRP A 28 11.17 -0.53 -1.98
C TRP A 28 11.20 0.45 -0.80
N PRO A 29 10.82 0.03 0.42
CA PRO A 29 10.65 0.92 1.56
C PRO A 29 11.92 1.65 1.99
N SER A 30 13.10 1.12 1.62
CA SER A 30 14.41 1.69 1.97
C SER A 30 15.28 2.03 0.76
N ASP A 31 14.80 1.83 -0.47
CA ASP A 31 15.59 2.06 -1.70
C ASP A 31 14.96 3.16 -2.55
N GLU A 32 15.38 4.40 -2.28
CA GLU A 32 14.87 5.59 -2.96
C GLU A 32 15.18 5.62 -4.46
N ALA A 33 16.34 5.08 -4.86
CA ALA A 33 16.73 5.05 -6.26
C ALA A 33 15.76 4.17 -7.06
N LEU A 34 15.44 2.97 -6.57
CA LEU A 34 14.48 2.09 -7.24
C LEU A 34 13.05 2.68 -7.27
N ARG A 35 12.63 3.39 -6.21
CA ARG A 35 11.34 4.11 -6.22
C ARG A 35 11.31 5.17 -7.32
N LYS A 36 12.33 6.02 -7.40
CA LYS A 36 12.47 7.06 -8.43
C LYS A 36 12.51 6.47 -9.84
N GLN A 37 13.28 5.40 -10.06
CA GLN A 37 13.33 4.69 -11.33
C GLN A 37 11.97 4.14 -11.74
N PHE A 38 11.21 3.57 -10.80
CA PHE A 38 9.85 3.09 -11.05
C PHE A 38 8.91 4.22 -11.40
N THR A 39 8.80 5.25 -10.56
CA THR A 39 7.91 6.39 -10.79
C THR A 39 8.23 7.08 -12.12
N ALA A 40 9.51 7.37 -12.41
CA ALA A 40 9.91 7.97 -13.68
C ALA A 40 9.58 7.08 -14.89
N SER A 41 9.73 5.75 -14.76
CA SER A 41 9.38 4.80 -15.82
C SER A 41 7.88 4.74 -16.09
N VAL A 42 7.05 4.78 -15.03
CA VAL A 42 5.59 4.85 -15.15
C VAL A 42 5.17 6.15 -15.82
N MET A 43 5.70 7.30 -15.35
CA MET A 43 5.34 8.60 -15.92
C MET A 43 5.81 8.74 -17.37
N SER A 44 6.98 8.23 -17.71
CA SER A 44 7.46 8.20 -19.10
C SER A 44 6.52 7.41 -20.02
N LYS A 45 6.01 6.25 -19.56
CA LYS A 45 5.00 5.48 -20.31
C LYS A 45 3.71 6.29 -20.47
N ASN A 46 3.24 6.94 -19.41
CA ASN A 46 2.00 7.73 -19.45
C ASN A 46 2.12 8.95 -20.36
N LEU A 47 3.25 9.66 -20.35
CA LEU A 47 3.53 10.75 -21.30
C LEU A 47 3.51 10.25 -22.74
N GLY A 48 4.11 9.07 -23.00
CA GLY A 48 4.04 8.45 -24.32
C GLY A 48 2.62 8.13 -24.76
N GLN A 49 1.74 7.71 -23.84
CA GLN A 49 0.32 7.50 -24.13
C GLN A 49 -0.42 8.81 -24.38
N LEU A 50 -0.18 9.85 -23.58
CA LEU A 50 -0.77 11.18 -23.78
C LEU A 50 -0.36 11.78 -25.12
N GLN A 51 0.90 11.62 -25.53
CA GLN A 51 1.38 12.09 -26.84
C GLN A 51 0.67 11.39 -28.00
N LEU A 52 0.32 10.11 -27.85
CA LEU A 52 -0.51 9.40 -28.83
C LEU A 52 -1.96 9.90 -28.85
N LEU A 53 -2.50 10.28 -27.69
CA LEU A 53 -3.85 10.83 -27.56
C LEU A 53 -3.95 12.26 -28.11
N GLU A 54 -2.89 13.07 -27.97
CA GLU A 54 -2.82 14.44 -28.51
C GLU A 54 -3.21 14.48 -29.99
N GLY A 55 -2.67 13.55 -30.79
CA GLY A 55 -2.95 13.45 -32.22
C GLY A 55 -4.40 13.05 -32.55
N ASN A 56 -5.16 12.56 -31.58
CA ASN A 56 -6.56 12.15 -31.71
C ASN A 56 -7.54 13.16 -31.07
N LEU A 57 -7.06 14.25 -30.47
CA LEU A 57 -7.95 15.24 -29.87
C LEU A 57 -8.83 15.91 -30.94
N PRO A 58 -10.11 16.13 -30.68
CA PRO A 58 -11.00 16.82 -31.61
C PRO A 58 -10.48 18.25 -31.86
N ASP A 59 -10.45 18.68 -33.12
CA ASP A 59 -10.09 20.07 -33.47
C ASP A 59 -11.30 20.98 -33.27
N PRO A 60 -11.25 21.94 -32.32
CA PRO A 60 -12.38 22.85 -32.06
C PRO A 60 -12.81 23.65 -33.30
N ARG A 61 -11.90 23.88 -34.26
CA ARG A 61 -12.20 24.59 -35.51
C ARG A 61 -12.97 23.75 -36.52
N SER A 62 -12.92 22.43 -36.38
CA SER A 62 -13.59 21.47 -37.23
C SER A 62 -14.97 21.07 -36.70
N ALA A 63 -15.35 21.52 -35.51
CA ALA A 63 -16.66 21.29 -34.91
C ALA A 63 -17.81 21.94 -35.71
N THR A 64 -18.96 21.25 -35.77
CA THR A 64 -20.12 21.68 -36.57
C THR A 64 -21.09 22.60 -35.81
N ASN A 65 -20.98 22.65 -34.48
CA ASN A 65 -21.82 23.45 -33.61
C ASN A 65 -21.09 23.82 -32.31
N TRP A 66 -21.67 24.74 -31.54
CA TRP A 66 -21.06 25.26 -30.31
C TRP A 66 -20.87 24.22 -29.20
N VAL A 67 -21.71 23.17 -29.14
CA VAL A 67 -21.57 22.11 -28.13
C VAL A 67 -20.29 21.31 -28.41
N GLU A 68 -20.12 20.86 -29.66
CA GLU A 68 -18.90 20.17 -30.10
C GLU A 68 -17.64 21.04 -29.95
N THR A 69 -17.73 22.36 -30.21
CA THR A 69 -16.59 23.26 -29.98
C THR A 69 -16.21 23.34 -28.50
N ILE A 70 -17.21 23.43 -27.60
CA ILE A 70 -16.97 23.51 -26.15
C ILE A 70 -16.38 22.20 -25.64
N GLU A 71 -16.94 21.06 -26.03
CA GLU A 71 -16.40 19.72 -25.70
C GLU A 71 -14.96 19.58 -26.19
N ALA A 72 -14.67 19.96 -27.43
CA ALA A 72 -13.31 19.90 -27.95
C ALA A 72 -12.33 20.80 -27.18
N VAL A 73 -12.71 22.04 -26.84
CA VAL A 73 -11.85 22.91 -26.01
C VAL A 73 -11.61 22.28 -24.64
N HIS A 74 -12.64 21.70 -24.03
CA HIS A 74 -12.54 21.04 -22.74
C HIS A 74 -11.58 19.85 -22.79
N ASP A 75 -11.70 18.97 -23.78
CA ASP A 75 -10.80 17.82 -23.97
C ASP A 75 -9.33 18.25 -24.11
N HIS A 76 -9.07 19.35 -24.84
CA HIS A 76 -7.73 19.93 -24.96
C HIS A 76 -7.20 20.49 -23.63
N GLU A 77 -8.05 21.17 -22.86
CA GLU A 77 -7.68 21.69 -21.53
C GLU A 77 -7.37 20.56 -20.54
N GLU A 78 -8.20 19.51 -20.52
CA GLU A 78 -7.96 18.33 -19.68
C GLU A 78 -6.67 17.61 -20.05
N TRP A 79 -6.43 17.42 -21.36
CA TRP A 79 -5.18 16.82 -21.83
C TRP A 79 -3.95 17.63 -21.43
N MET A 80 -3.98 18.97 -21.64
CA MET A 80 -2.86 19.85 -21.27
C MET A 80 -2.59 19.80 -19.76
N HIS A 81 -3.65 19.79 -18.95
CA HIS A 81 -3.53 19.69 -17.51
C HIS A 81 -2.90 18.36 -17.08
N ALA A 82 -3.38 17.24 -17.61
CA ALA A 82 -2.84 15.91 -17.32
C ALA A 82 -1.37 15.78 -17.78
N ALA A 83 -1.04 16.28 -18.98
CA ALA A 83 0.31 16.28 -19.50
C ALA A 83 1.27 17.07 -18.61
N GLY A 84 0.89 18.29 -18.20
CA GLY A 84 1.70 19.11 -17.31
C GLY A 84 1.93 18.48 -15.93
N LEU A 85 0.89 17.86 -15.35
CA LEU A 85 1.03 17.16 -14.06
C LEU A 85 1.96 15.94 -14.16
N ILE A 86 1.76 15.09 -15.16
CA ILE A 86 2.58 13.90 -15.34
C ILE A 86 4.03 14.28 -15.69
N GLU A 87 4.26 15.36 -16.44
CA GLU A 87 5.60 15.88 -16.72
C GLU A 87 6.30 16.34 -15.43
N ASN A 88 5.60 17.05 -14.55
CA ASN A 88 6.16 17.44 -13.26
C ASN A 88 6.56 16.21 -12.43
N TRP A 89 5.67 15.21 -12.31
CA TRP A 89 5.98 13.98 -11.58
C TRP A 89 7.13 13.19 -12.19
N PHE A 90 7.23 13.20 -13.52
CA PHE A 90 8.36 12.61 -14.22
C PHE A 90 9.67 13.30 -13.83
N LEU A 91 9.70 14.63 -13.82
CA LEU A 91 10.88 15.42 -13.45
C LEU A 91 11.24 15.25 -11.97
N ASP A 92 10.25 15.26 -11.07
CA ASP A 92 10.44 15.06 -9.62
C ASP A 92 11.02 13.67 -9.31
N ALA A 93 10.61 12.66 -10.08
CA ALA A 93 11.18 11.31 -10.02
C ALA A 93 12.59 11.20 -10.65
N GLY A 94 13.21 12.31 -11.06
CA GLY A 94 14.55 12.39 -11.66
C GLY A 94 14.58 12.29 -13.20
N GLY A 95 13.40 12.28 -13.83
CA GLY A 95 13.22 12.40 -15.27
C GLY A 95 13.98 11.37 -16.09
N TYR A 96 14.57 11.83 -17.20
CA TYR A 96 15.26 10.96 -18.16
C TYR A 96 16.46 10.22 -17.55
N SER A 97 17.12 10.80 -16.55
CA SER A 97 18.26 10.15 -15.87
C SER A 97 17.80 8.88 -15.15
N SER A 98 16.71 8.98 -14.37
CA SER A 98 16.13 7.82 -13.67
C SER A 98 15.65 6.75 -14.65
N VAL A 99 15.04 7.13 -15.77
CA VAL A 99 14.61 6.17 -16.80
C VAL A 99 15.81 5.49 -17.47
N ALA A 100 16.89 6.24 -17.74
CA ALA A 100 18.10 5.69 -18.35
C ALA A 100 18.82 4.69 -17.45
N GLU A 101 18.72 4.86 -16.13
CA GLU A 101 19.30 3.95 -15.13
C GLU A 101 18.40 2.76 -14.80
N ALA A 102 17.11 2.82 -15.12
CA ALA A 102 16.14 1.78 -14.81
C ALA A 102 16.38 0.51 -15.67
N GLU A 103 16.19 -0.66 -15.06
CA GLU A 103 16.20 -1.96 -15.76
C GLU A 103 14.98 -2.16 -16.71
N GLY A 104 14.15 -1.13 -16.89
CA GLY A 104 12.92 -1.11 -17.66
C GLY A 104 11.67 -1.44 -16.83
N LEU A 105 10.55 -0.79 -17.17
CA LEU A 105 9.29 -0.87 -16.41
C LEU A 105 8.79 -2.32 -16.21
N LYS A 106 8.83 -3.15 -17.25
CA LYS A 106 8.39 -4.56 -17.18
C LYS A 106 9.20 -5.40 -16.20
N ASN A 107 10.47 -5.07 -15.98
CA ASN A 107 11.30 -5.77 -15.01
C ASN A 107 11.00 -5.29 -13.59
N LEU A 108 10.80 -3.98 -13.41
CA LEU A 108 10.34 -3.41 -12.13
C LEU A 108 8.99 -4.00 -11.71
N GLU A 109 8.02 -4.10 -12.62
CA GLU A 109 6.72 -4.74 -12.38
C GLU A 109 6.86 -6.21 -11.94
N LYS A 110 7.78 -6.97 -12.54
CA LYS A 110 8.07 -8.35 -12.11
C LYS A 110 8.69 -8.40 -10.71
N VAL A 111 9.58 -7.46 -10.39
CA VAL A 111 10.16 -7.36 -9.05
C VAL A 111 9.07 -7.07 -8.02
N ILE A 112 8.18 -6.13 -8.31
CA ILE A 112 7.01 -5.82 -7.47
C ILE A 112 6.17 -7.08 -7.23
N ALA A 113 5.76 -7.77 -8.29
CA ALA A 113 4.97 -9.00 -8.18
C ALA A 113 5.68 -10.10 -7.38
N SER A 114 7.01 -10.20 -7.48
CA SER A 114 7.79 -11.18 -6.70
C SER A 114 7.85 -10.87 -5.20
N ARG A 115 7.67 -9.60 -4.82
CA ARG A 115 7.73 -9.09 -3.43
C ARG A 115 6.37 -9.09 -2.74
N GLU A 116 5.28 -9.22 -3.49
CA GLU A 116 3.91 -9.09 -3.00
C GLU A 116 3.64 -9.98 -1.76
N LYS A 117 4.09 -11.23 -1.80
CA LYS A 117 3.94 -12.15 -0.66
C LYS A 117 4.66 -11.66 0.60
N GLU A 118 5.82 -11.00 0.45
CA GLU A 118 6.61 -10.53 1.58
C GLU A 118 5.92 -9.36 2.27
N TRP A 119 5.48 -8.36 1.51
CA TRP A 119 4.77 -7.21 2.09
C TRP A 119 3.40 -7.63 2.66
N LEU A 120 2.67 -8.55 2.01
CA LEU A 120 1.36 -8.98 2.48
C LEU A 120 1.50 -9.77 3.79
N SER A 121 2.57 -10.57 3.89
CA SER A 121 2.91 -11.25 5.14
C SER A 121 3.21 -10.25 6.25
N ALA A 122 4.01 -9.21 5.99
CA ALA A 122 4.33 -8.18 6.98
C ALA A 122 3.07 -7.41 7.45
N GLY A 123 2.18 -7.07 6.50
CA GLY A 123 0.87 -6.48 6.80
C GLY A 123 0.01 -7.39 7.67
N LEU A 124 -0.12 -8.66 7.30
CA LEU A 124 -0.88 -9.65 8.07
C LEU A 124 -0.31 -9.85 9.48
N ILE A 125 1.01 -9.84 9.65
CA ILE A 125 1.65 -9.92 10.97
C ILE A 125 1.16 -8.76 11.86
N LEU A 126 1.21 -7.52 11.37
CA LEU A 126 0.72 -6.36 12.11
C LEU A 126 -0.77 -6.48 12.41
N ALA A 127 -1.57 -6.89 11.42
CA ALA A 127 -3.01 -7.09 11.57
C ALA A 127 -3.35 -8.14 12.64
N LEU A 128 -2.67 -9.28 12.65
CA LEU A 128 -2.87 -10.33 13.66
C LEU A 128 -2.49 -9.84 15.06
N VAL A 129 -1.36 -9.13 15.20
CA VAL A 129 -0.96 -8.59 16.51
C VAL A 129 -2.00 -7.60 17.03
N ARG A 130 -2.53 -6.72 16.16
CA ARG A 130 -3.60 -5.79 16.50
C ARG A 130 -4.86 -6.51 16.97
N ARG A 131 -5.35 -7.49 16.20
CA ARG A 131 -6.54 -8.28 16.55
C ARG A 131 -6.38 -9.02 17.87
N MET A 132 -5.20 -9.57 18.14
CA MET A 132 -4.90 -10.21 19.43
C MET A 132 -4.89 -9.20 20.58
N ALA A 133 -4.32 -8.01 20.37
CA ALA A 133 -4.22 -6.99 21.40
C ALA A 133 -5.58 -6.39 21.75
N GLU A 134 -6.42 -6.13 20.75
CA GLU A 134 -7.74 -5.51 20.94
C GLU A 134 -8.78 -6.48 21.53
N HIS A 135 -8.73 -7.77 21.16
CA HIS A 135 -9.82 -8.72 21.48
C HIS A 135 -9.43 -9.90 22.36
N HIS A 136 -8.13 -10.22 22.44
CA HIS A 136 -7.66 -11.47 23.04
C HIS A 136 -6.45 -11.28 23.98
N SER A 137 -6.26 -10.07 24.51
CA SER A 137 -5.14 -9.74 25.39
C SER A 137 -5.10 -10.61 26.65
N ASP A 138 -6.27 -10.91 27.20
CA ASP A 138 -6.41 -11.57 28.51
C ASP A 138 -6.34 -13.10 28.43
N ASP A 139 -6.65 -13.68 27.26
CA ASP A 139 -6.63 -15.14 27.04
C ASP A 139 -5.26 -15.59 26.53
N ILE A 140 -4.88 -15.11 25.36
CA ILE A 140 -3.65 -15.54 24.70
C ILE A 140 -2.54 -14.50 24.86
N GLY A 141 -2.87 -13.21 24.78
CA GLY A 141 -1.90 -12.11 24.66
C GLY A 141 -1.49 -11.84 23.21
N ALA A 142 -0.82 -10.72 22.95
CA ALA A 142 -0.40 -10.34 21.60
C ALA A 142 1.14 -10.30 21.47
N SER A 143 1.68 -10.97 20.44
CA SER A 143 3.12 -10.97 20.15
C SER A 143 3.41 -11.33 18.70
N LEU A 144 4.54 -10.86 18.17
CA LEU A 144 5.02 -11.20 16.83
C LEU A 144 5.20 -12.71 16.63
N ASN A 145 5.79 -13.39 17.62
CA ASN A 145 6.01 -14.84 17.52
C ASN A 145 4.72 -15.64 17.39
N ARG A 146 3.64 -15.20 18.06
CA ARG A 146 2.35 -15.84 17.89
C ARG A 146 1.75 -15.54 16.52
N ALA A 147 1.89 -14.31 16.01
CA ALA A 147 1.46 -13.98 14.65
C ALA A 147 2.19 -14.86 13.60
N PHE A 148 3.51 -15.06 13.73
CA PHE A 148 4.25 -15.98 12.86
C PHE A 148 3.70 -17.40 12.92
N HIS A 149 3.44 -17.91 14.14
CA HIS A 149 2.89 -19.26 14.34
C HIS A 149 1.51 -19.43 13.72
N ILE A 150 0.64 -18.42 13.81
CA ILE A 150 -0.69 -18.44 13.16
C ILE A 150 -0.53 -18.60 11.65
N ILE A 151 0.33 -17.79 11.02
CA ILE A 151 0.54 -17.81 9.56
C ILE A 151 1.11 -19.16 9.10
N GLU A 152 2.07 -19.72 9.84
CA GLU A 152 2.65 -21.04 9.53
C GLU A 152 1.63 -22.18 9.68
N THR A 153 0.71 -22.07 10.63
CA THR A 153 -0.25 -23.15 10.95
C THR A 153 -1.47 -23.14 10.03
N VAL A 154 -1.99 -21.97 9.67
CA VAL A 154 -3.27 -21.82 8.94
C VAL A 154 -3.05 -21.76 7.41
N GLU A 155 -1.81 -21.63 6.94
CA GLU A 155 -1.45 -21.60 5.52
C GLU A 155 -2.20 -20.55 4.67
N ILE A 156 -2.37 -19.36 5.24
CA ILE A 156 -3.16 -18.26 4.66
C ILE A 156 -2.68 -17.94 3.22
N PRO A 157 -3.59 -17.81 2.23
CA PRO A 157 -3.22 -17.48 0.86
C PRO A 157 -2.39 -16.20 0.75
N LEU A 158 -1.55 -16.11 -0.30
CA LEU A 158 -0.70 -14.94 -0.60
C LEU A 158 0.34 -14.58 0.47
N THR A 159 0.63 -15.48 1.42
CA THR A 159 1.62 -15.25 2.48
C THR A 159 2.78 -16.25 2.43
N ILE A 160 3.87 -15.90 3.12
CA ILE A 160 5.03 -16.76 3.34
C ILE A 160 4.71 -17.79 4.43
N ARG A 161 5.18 -19.03 4.24
CA ARG A 161 4.80 -20.18 5.08
C ARG A 161 5.89 -20.66 6.05
N ASN A 162 7.00 -19.96 6.18
CA ASN A 162 8.05 -20.35 7.13
C ASN A 162 8.53 -19.15 7.97
N LYS A 163 8.81 -19.42 9.24
CA LYS A 163 9.14 -18.41 10.25
C LYS A 163 10.34 -17.55 9.87
N ARG A 164 11.38 -18.16 9.32
CA ARG A 164 12.63 -17.46 8.98
C ARG A 164 12.37 -16.38 7.94
N ASP A 165 11.63 -16.72 6.89
CA ASP A 165 11.31 -15.78 5.82
C ASP A 165 10.24 -14.78 6.27
N LEU A 166 9.30 -15.17 7.13
CA LEU A 166 8.35 -14.24 7.78
C LEU A 166 9.08 -13.18 8.62
N GLN A 167 10.09 -13.58 9.40
CA GLN A 167 10.91 -12.65 10.18
C GLN A 167 11.72 -11.72 9.27
N LYS A 168 12.25 -12.24 8.16
CA LYS A 168 12.97 -11.43 7.16
C LYS A 168 12.03 -10.41 6.51
N ALA A 169 10.85 -10.84 6.08
CA ALA A 169 9.83 -9.98 5.49
C ALA A 169 9.37 -8.92 6.50
N TRP A 170 9.05 -9.30 7.74
CA TRP A 170 8.71 -8.36 8.80
C TRP A 170 9.79 -7.28 8.94
N LYS A 171 11.07 -7.67 9.05
CA LYS A 171 12.17 -6.71 9.19
C LYS A 171 12.27 -5.75 8.00
N ALA A 172 12.10 -6.26 6.78
CA ALA A 172 12.23 -5.47 5.55
C ALA A 172 11.08 -4.48 5.36
N TYR A 173 9.84 -4.90 5.63
CA TYR A 173 8.64 -4.10 5.38
C TYR A 173 8.03 -3.46 6.64
N ARG A 174 8.66 -3.61 7.83
CA ARG A 174 8.24 -2.92 9.07
C ARG A 174 7.99 -1.42 8.86
N PRO A 175 8.82 -0.65 8.12
CA PRO A 175 8.56 0.77 7.85
C PRO A 175 7.21 1.09 7.18
N VAL A 176 6.65 0.15 6.43
CA VAL A 176 5.43 0.32 5.62
C VAL A 176 4.33 -0.68 5.98
N ALA A 177 4.50 -1.43 7.08
CA ALA A 177 3.61 -2.53 7.43
C ALA A 177 2.15 -2.10 7.67
N HIS A 178 1.92 -0.83 8.01
CA HIS A 178 0.58 -0.27 8.19
C HIS A 178 -0.19 -0.16 6.86
N PHE A 179 0.45 0.29 5.78
CA PHE A 179 -0.13 0.23 4.43
C PHE A 179 -0.39 -1.21 3.99
N CYS A 180 0.58 -2.10 4.23
CA CYS A 180 0.43 -3.51 3.87
C CYS A 180 -0.71 -4.19 4.64
N ALA A 181 -0.92 -3.84 5.91
CA ALA A 181 -2.00 -4.37 6.73
C ALA A 181 -3.38 -3.92 6.23
N ALA A 182 -3.52 -2.62 5.91
CA ALA A 182 -4.74 -2.10 5.31
C ALA A 182 -5.04 -2.78 3.96
N LEU A 183 -4.02 -2.95 3.10
CA LEU A 183 -4.17 -3.61 1.81
C LEU A 183 -4.63 -5.07 1.97
N PHE A 184 -3.98 -5.82 2.86
CA PHE A 184 -4.35 -7.20 3.14
C PHE A 184 -5.81 -7.31 3.57
N ASP A 185 -6.25 -6.48 4.53
CA ASP A 185 -7.64 -6.51 5.01
C ASP A 185 -8.65 -6.21 3.91
N ARG A 186 -8.34 -5.27 3.02
CA ARG A 186 -9.19 -4.98 1.86
C ARG A 186 -9.27 -6.14 0.88
N ILE A 187 -8.15 -6.76 0.55
CA ILE A 187 -8.13 -7.95 -0.33
C ILE A 187 -9.01 -9.05 0.26
N ILE A 188 -8.91 -9.31 1.57
CA ILE A 188 -9.75 -10.33 2.22
C ILE A 188 -11.23 -9.94 2.23
N LYS A 189 -11.55 -8.67 2.54
CA LYS A 189 -12.94 -8.16 2.49
C LYS A 189 -13.55 -8.29 1.09
N LEU A 190 -12.78 -7.98 0.05
CA LEU A 190 -13.22 -8.12 -1.35
C LEU A 190 -13.42 -9.59 -1.72
N ALA A 191 -12.46 -10.45 -1.37
CA ALA A 191 -12.57 -11.89 -1.61
C ALA A 191 -13.80 -12.52 -0.91
N ALA A 192 -14.21 -11.99 0.24
CA ALA A 192 -15.39 -12.46 0.97
C ALA A 192 -16.74 -12.03 0.36
N LYS A 193 -16.78 -10.96 -0.44
CA LYS A 193 -18.01 -10.44 -1.09
C LYS A 193 -18.37 -11.18 -2.40
N SER A 194 -17.69 -12.29 -2.70
CA SER A 194 -17.67 -12.98 -4.00
C SER A 194 -19.03 -13.48 -4.50
N SER A 195 -19.77 -12.64 -5.21
CA SER A 195 -20.75 -13.09 -6.22
C SER A 195 -20.71 -12.32 -7.55
N ASP A 196 -20.10 -11.13 -7.59
CA ASP A 196 -19.80 -10.40 -8.84
C ASP A 196 -18.63 -9.46 -8.53
N ILE A 197 -17.40 -9.88 -8.84
CA ILE A 197 -16.24 -8.99 -8.76
C ILE A 197 -16.22 -8.22 -10.07
N GLY A 198 -16.63 -6.95 -10.03
CA GLY A 198 -16.57 -6.03 -11.15
C GLY A 198 -15.17 -5.42 -11.33
N PRO A 199 -14.92 -4.74 -12.46
CA PRO A 199 -13.67 -4.01 -12.69
C PRO A 199 -13.41 -2.88 -11.68
N ASP A 200 -14.42 -2.47 -10.88
CA ASP A 200 -14.31 -1.43 -9.85
C ASP A 200 -13.83 -1.94 -8.48
N ASP A 201 -13.59 -3.24 -8.34
CA ASP A 201 -13.18 -3.90 -7.08
C ASP A 201 -11.65 -3.86 -6.85
N ASP A 202 -10.99 -2.76 -7.21
CA ASP A 202 -9.60 -2.52 -6.81
C ASP A 202 -9.55 -2.16 -5.31
N PRO A 203 -8.75 -2.86 -4.46
CA PRO A 203 -8.61 -2.54 -3.05
C PRO A 203 -8.15 -1.08 -2.78
N LEU A 204 -7.54 -0.40 -3.76
CA LEU A 204 -7.08 0.98 -3.65
C LEU A 204 -8.04 2.00 -4.28
N ASN A 205 -9.19 1.59 -4.82
CA ASN A 205 -10.14 2.49 -5.49
C ASN A 205 -10.64 3.62 -4.55
N ASP A 206 -11.03 3.24 -3.32
CA ASP A 206 -11.35 4.21 -2.26
C ASP A 206 -10.09 4.54 -1.43
N MET A 207 -9.27 5.43 -1.98
CA MET A 207 -7.98 5.83 -1.41
C MET A 207 -8.10 6.50 -0.04
N MET A 208 -9.09 7.37 0.16
CA MET A 208 -9.25 8.09 1.42
C MET A 208 -9.61 7.15 2.57
N SER A 209 -10.50 6.19 2.33
CA SER A 209 -10.79 5.16 3.33
C SER A 209 -9.60 4.21 3.51
N PHE A 210 -8.78 3.97 2.48
CA PHE A 210 -7.60 3.09 2.59
C PHE A 210 -6.56 3.71 3.51
N LEU A 211 -6.25 4.99 3.29
CA LEU A 211 -5.33 5.73 4.13
C LEU A 211 -5.84 5.87 5.56
N GLY A 212 -7.16 6.04 5.77
CA GLY A 212 -7.75 6.00 7.12
C GLY A 212 -7.56 4.65 7.83
N GLU A 213 -7.69 3.53 7.13
CA GLU A 213 -7.40 2.20 7.69
C GLU A 213 -5.90 2.03 7.98
N ALA A 214 -5.03 2.51 7.09
CA ALA A 214 -3.58 2.48 7.28
C ALA A 214 -3.13 3.36 8.46
N GLU A 215 -3.76 4.52 8.66
CA GLU A 215 -3.53 5.41 9.81
C GLU A 215 -3.89 4.70 11.12
N ALA A 216 -5.01 3.98 11.17
CA ALA A 216 -5.38 3.20 12.35
C ALA A 216 -4.33 2.13 12.68
N TYR A 217 -3.73 1.49 11.67
CA TYR A 217 -2.63 0.56 11.84
C TYR A 217 -1.32 1.24 12.26
N LEU A 218 -1.03 2.42 11.73
CA LEU A 218 0.12 3.23 12.11
C LEU A 218 0.03 3.61 13.59
N ASN A 219 -1.10 4.20 14.00
CA ASN A 219 -1.39 4.61 15.38
C ASN A 219 -1.28 3.43 16.36
N PHE A 220 -1.85 2.27 16.01
CA PHE A 220 -1.68 1.06 16.82
C PHE A 220 -0.21 0.65 16.90
N GLY A 221 0.47 0.57 15.74
CA GLY A 221 1.84 0.06 15.66
C GLY A 221 2.86 0.93 16.40
N THR A 222 2.69 2.25 16.42
CA THR A 222 3.57 3.20 17.11
C THR A 222 3.24 3.40 18.58
N SER A 223 2.05 2.99 19.04
CA SER A 223 1.65 3.13 20.46
C SER A 223 1.68 1.81 21.24
N TYR A 224 1.55 0.66 20.58
CA TYR A 224 1.51 -0.64 21.24
C TYR A 224 2.89 -1.07 21.75
N GLU A 225 3.07 -1.08 23.07
CA GLU A 225 4.26 -1.62 23.74
C GLU A 225 4.14 -3.14 23.93
N MET A 226 5.10 -3.91 23.40
CA MET A 226 5.10 -5.36 23.60
C MET A 226 5.38 -5.73 25.07
N PRO A 227 4.47 -6.44 25.77
CA PRO A 227 4.57 -6.67 27.21
C PRO A 227 5.84 -7.38 27.68
N LEU A 228 6.48 -8.16 26.79
CA LEU A 228 7.66 -8.98 27.10
C LEU A 228 8.96 -8.46 26.46
N ALA A 229 8.91 -7.30 25.78
CA ALA A 229 10.12 -6.72 25.18
C ALA A 229 10.96 -6.02 26.26
N LYS A 230 12.24 -6.42 26.39
CA LYS A 230 13.18 -5.83 27.38
C LYS A 230 13.31 -4.31 27.28
N ASN A 231 13.10 -3.74 26.09
CA ASN A 231 13.31 -2.33 25.80
C ASN A 231 12.00 -1.52 25.63
N ARG A 232 10.82 -2.09 25.91
CA ARG A 232 9.51 -1.47 25.60
C ARG A 232 9.44 -0.91 24.18
N GLU A 233 10.05 -1.62 23.22
CA GLU A 233 9.98 -1.23 21.82
C GLU A 233 8.55 -1.41 21.30
N THR A 234 8.07 -0.38 20.60
CA THR A 234 6.79 -0.38 19.88
C THR A 234 6.87 -1.30 18.67
N LEU A 235 5.73 -1.73 18.13
CA LEU A 235 5.72 -2.61 16.95
C LEU A 235 6.29 -1.94 15.71
N LEU A 236 6.00 -0.66 15.52
CA LEU A 236 6.57 0.19 14.47
C LEU A 236 7.46 1.24 15.15
N ASP A 237 8.67 1.41 14.63
CA ASP A 237 9.60 2.43 15.13
C ASP A 237 9.13 3.79 14.62
N PRO A 238 8.72 4.72 15.51
CA PRO A 238 8.25 6.03 15.09
C PRO A 238 9.31 6.81 14.32
N ASN A 239 10.60 6.52 14.40
CA ASN A 239 11.61 7.28 13.65
C ASN A 239 11.88 6.74 12.25
N ASN A 240 11.37 5.55 11.93
CA ASN A 240 11.69 4.81 10.72
C ASN A 240 10.46 4.30 9.95
N VAL A 241 9.26 4.64 10.41
CA VAL A 241 8.00 4.33 9.73
C VAL A 241 7.68 5.43 8.71
N TRP A 242 7.06 5.04 7.60
CA TRP A 242 6.49 6.00 6.65
C TRP A 242 5.23 6.65 7.25
N GLU A 243 5.08 7.95 7.05
CA GLU A 243 3.93 8.73 7.52
C GLU A 243 2.92 9.00 6.40
N ILE A 244 1.66 9.13 6.81
CA ILE A 244 0.61 9.71 5.99
C ILE A 244 0.63 11.23 6.24
N PRO A 245 0.62 12.08 5.20
CA PRO A 245 0.61 13.53 5.38
C PRO A 245 -0.56 14.03 6.23
N ASP A 246 -0.32 15.02 7.08
CA ASP A 246 -1.33 15.63 7.95
C ASP A 246 -2.49 16.29 7.16
N ASP A 247 -2.21 16.70 5.92
CA ASP A 247 -3.16 17.33 5.00
C ASP A 247 -3.87 16.34 4.07
N ALA A 248 -3.55 15.04 4.16
CA ALA A 248 -4.26 14.02 3.42
C ALA A 248 -5.74 14.00 3.84
N ALA A 249 -6.65 14.04 2.86
CA ALA A 249 -8.07 13.85 3.13
C ALA A 249 -8.31 12.41 3.59
N LEU A 250 -8.48 12.20 4.91
CA LEU A 250 -8.74 10.90 5.50
C LEU A 250 -10.21 10.74 5.86
N ILE A 251 -10.80 9.62 5.46
CA ILE A 251 -12.05 9.16 6.06
C ILE A 251 -11.64 8.34 7.27
N SER A 252 -11.67 8.97 8.46
CA SER A 252 -11.41 8.28 9.71
C SER A 252 -12.44 7.17 9.86
N THR A 253 -12.00 5.94 9.63
CA THR A 253 -12.75 4.77 10.03
C THR A 253 -12.25 4.47 11.43
N ALA A 254 -13.14 4.56 12.44
CA ALA A 254 -12.91 3.91 13.72
C ALA A 254 -12.95 2.39 13.47
N LEU A 255 -11.92 1.88 12.79
CA LEU A 255 -11.85 0.51 12.36
C LEU A 255 -11.53 -0.31 13.60
N ILE A 256 -12.57 -0.81 14.25
CA ILE A 256 -12.45 -1.89 15.22
C ILE A 256 -12.00 -3.11 14.41
N SER A 257 -10.83 -3.65 14.71
CA SER A 257 -10.36 -4.83 13.99
C SER A 257 -11.31 -6.01 14.25
N GLU A 258 -11.49 -6.92 13.29
CA GLU A 258 -12.31 -8.11 13.55
C GLU A 258 -11.57 -9.07 14.51
N PRO A 259 -12.25 -9.68 15.50
CA PRO A 259 -11.62 -10.61 16.40
C PRO A 259 -11.11 -11.86 15.65
N LEU A 260 -10.01 -12.45 16.12
CA LEU A 260 -9.60 -13.77 15.66
C LEU A 260 -10.73 -14.79 15.92
N SER A 261 -11.02 -15.61 14.91
CA SER A 261 -12.03 -16.66 14.97
C SER A 261 -11.55 -17.94 14.27
N GLY A 262 -12.29 -19.04 14.43
CA GLY A 262 -12.04 -20.30 13.75
C GLY A 262 -10.61 -20.82 13.89
N GLU A 263 -9.99 -21.15 12.74
CA GLU A 263 -8.64 -21.69 12.66
C GLU A 263 -7.57 -20.71 13.15
N LEU A 264 -7.75 -19.41 12.94
CA LEU A 264 -6.80 -18.38 13.40
C LEU A 264 -6.71 -18.36 14.93
N LEU A 265 -7.86 -18.38 15.62
CA LEU A 265 -7.89 -18.39 17.09
C LEU A 265 -7.37 -19.73 17.64
N SER A 266 -7.70 -20.84 17.00
CA SER A 266 -7.19 -22.17 17.38
C SER A 266 -5.66 -22.24 17.27
N ALA A 267 -5.09 -21.75 16.16
CA ALA A 267 -3.65 -21.66 15.98
C ALA A 267 -3.00 -20.72 17.01
N ALA A 268 -3.64 -19.60 17.32
CA ALA A 268 -3.14 -18.66 18.31
C ALA A 268 -3.02 -19.28 19.72
N ARG A 269 -4.02 -20.10 20.11
CA ARG A 269 -4.04 -20.83 21.39
C ARG A 269 -3.05 -22.00 21.44
N SER A 270 -2.71 -22.60 20.30
CA SER A 270 -1.76 -23.72 20.27
C SER A 270 -0.30 -23.28 20.42
N TYR A 271 0.00 -21.99 20.22
CA TYR A 271 1.34 -21.44 20.38
C TYR A 271 1.87 -21.58 21.82
N ARG A 272 3.04 -22.20 21.95
CA ARG A 272 3.79 -22.30 23.22
C ARG A 272 5.06 -21.50 23.11
N ALA A 273 5.25 -20.54 24.01
CA ALA A 273 6.48 -19.75 24.05
C ALA A 273 7.69 -20.67 24.31
N PRO A 274 8.84 -20.44 23.65
CA PRO A 274 10.06 -21.17 23.97
C PRO A 274 10.43 -20.90 25.42
N VAL A 275 10.62 -21.96 26.21
CA VAL A 275 11.12 -21.83 27.58
C VAL A 275 12.57 -21.33 27.48
N PRO A 276 12.94 -20.21 28.11
CA PRO A 276 14.32 -19.76 28.11
C PRO A 276 15.21 -20.87 28.67
N SER A 277 16.22 -21.29 27.89
CA SER A 277 17.28 -22.14 28.42
C SER A 277 17.96 -21.37 29.54
N GLN A 278 17.90 -21.88 30.77
CA GLN A 278 18.62 -21.33 31.92
C GLN A 278 20.14 -21.48 31.72
#